data_AF-A0A7W1TG42-F1
#
_entry.id   AF-A0A7W1TG42-F1
#
_cell.length_a   1.000
_cell.length_b   1.000
_cell.length_c   1.000
_cell.angle_alpha   90.00
_cell.angle_beta   90.00
_cell.angle_gamma   90.00
#
_symmetry.space_group_name_H-M   'P 1'
#
loop_
_entity.id
_entity.type
_entity.pdbx_description
1 polymer ?
#
loop_
_entity_poly.entity_id
_entity_poly.type
_entity_poly.pdbx_seq_one_letter_code
_entity_poly.pdbx_strand_id
1 'polypeptide(L)'
;MSVLLSELQLQHHQGQAKALLDGLEKVILGQSALLRLVVVGMLAGGHVLLEGLPGLGKTELVKALAALSGLDHKRIQFTPDLLPSDITGTLMLQEGAREADGRSVRSMVFRPGPLFAQVVLADEINRASPKTQSALLQAMQERTVTVFDTTHRLPDPFFVLATQNPVELDGTYPLPEAQLDRFAVKCAVTGVSTETLTRILRERPDGRGVEPVALTTAQEVRDLLAAVRKVALPEAVAHYIARLVNATRPELPEAPDAIRAAVKWGASPRAAISLAACARAAALL
;
A
#
# COMPACT_ATOMS: atom_id res chain seq x y z
N MET A 1 -13.62 18.27 20.07
CA MET A 1 -12.74 17.48 20.97
C MET A 1 -12.68 16.06 20.42
N SER A 2 -11.50 15.58 20.02
CA SER A 2 -11.36 14.17 19.60
C SER A 2 -11.53 13.28 20.84
N VAL A 3 -12.48 12.35 20.80
CA VAL A 3 -12.60 11.31 21.84
C VAL A 3 -11.32 10.47 21.79
N LEU A 4 -10.48 10.59 22.82
CA LEU A 4 -9.28 9.77 22.98
C LEU A 4 -9.68 8.31 23.25
N LEU A 5 -8.80 7.38 22.88
CA LEU A 5 -9.00 5.95 23.15
C LEU A 5 -9.00 5.70 24.66
N SER A 6 -9.87 4.81 25.15
CA SER A 6 -9.73 4.29 26.51
C SER A 6 -8.49 3.40 26.61
N GLU A 7 -7.96 3.22 27.82
CA GLU A 7 -6.79 2.37 28.05
C GLU A 7 -7.01 0.93 27.57
N LEU A 8 -8.21 0.39 27.80
CA LEU A 8 -8.59 -0.97 27.39
C LEU A 8 -8.66 -1.10 25.86
N GLN A 9 -9.20 -0.07 25.17
CA GLN A 9 -9.19 -0.01 23.70
C GLN A 9 -7.77 0.09 23.16
N LEU A 10 -6.93 0.91 23.79
CA LEU A 10 -5.53 1.06 23.39
C LEU A 10 -4.79 -0.27 23.49
N GLN A 11 -4.83 -0.95 24.64
CA GLN A 11 -4.15 -2.24 24.83
C GLN A 11 -4.63 -3.30 23.82
N HIS A 12 -5.93 -3.36 23.54
CA HIS A 12 -6.49 -4.26 22.54
C HIS A 12 -5.92 -3.99 21.14
N HIS A 13 -5.95 -2.74 20.69
CA HIS A 13 -5.42 -2.35 19.38
C HIS A 13 -3.90 -2.51 19.26
N GLN A 14 -3.14 -2.22 20.33
CA GLN A 14 -1.71 -2.48 20.38
C GLN A 14 -1.41 -3.98 20.25
N GLY A 15 -2.19 -4.83 20.92
CA GLY A 15 -2.07 -6.29 20.83
C GLY A 15 -2.30 -6.78 19.40
N GLN A 16 -3.35 -6.31 18.73
CA GLN A 16 -3.63 -6.67 17.33
C GLN A 16 -2.54 -6.19 16.37
N ALA A 17 -2.07 -4.94 16.50
CA ALA A 17 -1.02 -4.38 15.64
C ALA A 17 0.31 -5.13 15.80
N LYS A 18 0.70 -5.47 17.03
CA LYS A 18 1.91 -6.27 17.30
C LYS A 18 1.78 -7.69 16.79
N ALA A 19 0.62 -8.33 17.00
CA ALA A 19 0.37 -9.68 16.47
C ALA A 19 0.51 -9.75 14.94
N LEU A 20 0.05 -8.71 14.22
CA LEU A 20 0.25 -8.61 12.77
C LEU A 20 1.74 -8.51 12.40
N LEU A 21 2.51 -7.67 13.08
CA LEU A 21 3.95 -7.54 12.83
C LEU A 21 4.70 -8.84 13.15
N ASP A 22 4.45 -9.43 14.31
CA ASP A 22 5.07 -10.69 14.73
C ASP A 22 4.70 -11.85 13.78
N GLY A 23 3.45 -11.86 13.30
CA GLY A 23 2.98 -12.80 12.28
C GLY A 23 3.77 -12.65 10.98
N LEU A 24 3.99 -11.41 10.52
CA LEU A 24 4.80 -11.14 9.33
C LEU A 24 6.25 -11.55 9.52
N GLU A 25 6.86 -11.30 10.68
CA GLU A 25 8.25 -11.67 10.97
C GLU A 25 8.47 -13.19 11.00
N LYS A 26 7.43 -13.98 11.31
CA LYS A 26 7.48 -15.44 11.18
C LYS A 26 7.48 -15.88 9.71
N VAL A 27 6.81 -15.14 8.83
CA VAL A 27 6.70 -15.46 7.40
C VAL A 27 7.88 -14.89 6.60
N ILE A 28 8.38 -13.71 6.93
CA ILE A 28 9.48 -13.05 6.22
C ILE A 28 10.66 -12.86 7.18
N LEU A 29 11.74 -13.63 6.97
CA LEU A 29 12.90 -13.62 7.86
C LEU A 29 13.90 -12.51 7.51
N GLY A 30 14.46 -11.88 8.54
CA GLY A 30 15.58 -10.92 8.45
C GLY A 30 15.25 -9.57 7.81
N GLN A 31 13.97 -9.18 7.77
CA GLN A 31 13.52 -7.89 7.20
C GLN A 31 12.67 -7.06 8.17
N SER A 32 12.88 -7.17 9.48
CA SER A 32 12.05 -6.52 10.53
C SER A 32 11.80 -5.03 10.30
N ALA A 33 12.82 -4.26 9.90
CA ALA A 33 12.66 -2.83 9.62
C ALA A 33 11.70 -2.55 8.45
N LEU A 34 11.80 -3.35 7.37
CA LEU A 34 10.91 -3.26 6.23
C LEU A 34 9.48 -3.62 6.63
N LEU A 35 9.31 -4.74 7.33
CA LEU A 35 7.98 -5.22 7.76
C LEU A 35 7.30 -4.20 8.67
N ARG A 36 8.05 -3.60 9.61
CA ARG A 36 7.55 -2.52 10.46
C ARG A 36 7.08 -1.33 9.65
N LEU A 37 7.85 -0.90 8.64
CA LEU A 37 7.45 0.22 7.76
C LEU A 37 6.20 -0.10 6.94
N VAL A 38 6.06 -1.32 6.44
CA VAL A 38 4.87 -1.76 5.71
C VAL A 38 3.63 -1.74 6.61
N VAL A 39 3.73 -2.31 7.82
CA VAL A 39 2.63 -2.33 8.79
C VAL A 39 2.26 -0.90 9.19
N VAL A 40 3.24 -0.04 9.47
CA VAL A 40 3.01 1.38 9.75
C VAL A 40 2.32 2.09 8.59
N GLY A 41 2.76 1.86 7.34
CA GLY A 41 2.15 2.44 6.15
C GLY A 41 0.70 2.02 5.97
N MET A 42 0.40 0.73 6.18
CA MET A 42 -0.97 0.20 6.16
C MET A 42 -1.82 0.83 7.26
N LEU A 43 -1.35 0.83 8.51
CA LEU A 43 -2.06 1.37 9.67
C LEU A 43 -2.25 2.89 9.61
N ALA A 44 -1.37 3.60 8.91
CA ALA A 44 -1.53 5.02 8.60
C ALA A 44 -2.61 5.28 7.52
N GLY A 45 -3.16 4.23 6.90
CA GLY A 45 -4.13 4.32 5.81
C GLY A 45 -3.54 4.83 4.50
N GLY A 46 -2.22 4.76 4.35
CA GLY A 46 -1.48 5.17 3.15
C GLY A 46 -1.12 3.96 2.29
N HIS A 47 -0.55 4.20 1.10
CA HIS A 47 -0.04 3.15 0.21
C HIS A 47 1.49 3.03 0.31
N VAL A 48 2.05 1.86 0.01
CA VAL A 48 3.50 1.60 0.14
C VAL A 48 4.12 1.24 -1.21
N LEU A 49 5.29 1.82 -1.48
CA LEU A 49 6.12 1.52 -2.66
C LEU A 49 7.37 0.75 -2.24
N LEU A 50 7.57 -0.45 -2.79
CA LEU A 50 8.70 -1.35 -2.53
C LEU A 50 9.69 -1.35 -3.71
N GLU A 51 10.80 -0.65 -3.55
CA GLU A 51 11.87 -0.61 -4.55
C GLU A 51 12.93 -1.67 -4.24
N GLY A 52 13.30 -2.49 -5.22
CA GLY A 52 14.36 -3.48 -5.02
C GLY A 52 14.37 -4.55 -6.10
N LEU A 53 15.37 -5.43 -6.05
CA LEU A 53 15.53 -6.49 -7.04
C LEU A 53 14.40 -7.55 -6.98
N PRO A 54 14.17 -8.28 -8.08
CA PRO A 54 13.28 -9.45 -8.06
C PRO A 54 13.80 -10.53 -7.09
N GLY A 55 12.89 -11.35 -6.58
CA GLY A 55 13.23 -12.47 -5.70
C GLY A 55 13.45 -12.13 -4.21
N LEU A 56 13.25 -10.87 -3.79
CA LEU A 56 13.44 -10.43 -2.39
C LEU A 56 12.21 -10.66 -1.47
N GLY A 57 11.32 -11.57 -1.84
CA GLY A 57 10.15 -11.93 -1.01
C GLY A 57 9.02 -10.89 -0.97
N LYS A 58 9.02 -9.88 -1.86
CA LYS A 58 7.97 -8.84 -1.91
C LYS A 58 6.57 -9.40 -2.12
N THR A 59 6.41 -10.35 -3.04
CA THR A 59 5.12 -11.00 -3.31
C THR A 59 4.64 -11.79 -2.09
N GLU A 60 5.55 -12.47 -1.39
CA GLU A 60 5.23 -13.25 -0.20
C GLU A 60 4.81 -12.35 0.96
N LEU A 61 5.49 -11.21 1.13
CA LEU A 61 5.13 -10.18 2.11
C LEU A 61 3.69 -9.71 1.94
N VAL A 62 3.24 -9.42 0.71
CA VAL A 62 1.87 -8.94 0.49
C VAL A 62 0.83 -10.03 0.76
N LYS A 63 1.09 -11.26 0.31
CA LYS A 63 0.21 -12.40 0.59
C LYS A 63 0.08 -12.65 2.09
N ALA A 64 1.21 -12.62 2.79
CA ALA A 64 1.25 -12.78 4.24
C ALA A 64 0.47 -11.66 4.94
N LEU A 65 0.68 -10.40 4.55
CA LEU A 65 -0.02 -9.27 5.14
C LEU A 65 -1.54 -9.39 4.96
N ALA A 66 -2.00 -9.71 3.75
CA ALA A 66 -3.43 -9.85 3.48
C ALA A 66 -4.04 -11.01 4.27
N ALA A 67 -3.39 -12.18 4.26
CA ALA A 67 -3.85 -13.35 4.98
C ALA A 67 -3.89 -13.13 6.50
N LEU A 68 -2.82 -12.61 7.10
CA LEU A 68 -2.76 -12.28 8.53
C LEU A 68 -3.82 -11.23 8.91
N SER A 69 -4.10 -10.29 8.01
CA SER A 69 -5.09 -9.21 8.20
C SER A 69 -6.54 -9.64 7.95
N GLY A 70 -6.78 -10.87 7.50
CA GLY A 70 -8.12 -11.33 7.12
C GLY A 70 -8.73 -10.51 5.97
N LEU A 71 -7.89 -9.97 5.08
CA LEU A 71 -8.27 -9.13 3.95
C LEU A 71 -8.20 -9.92 2.64
N ASP A 72 -9.13 -9.65 1.73
CA ASP A 72 -9.01 -10.17 0.37
C ASP A 72 -7.87 -9.46 -0.37
N HIS A 73 -7.21 -10.19 -1.27
CA HIS A 73 -6.11 -9.64 -2.04
C HIS A 73 -6.15 -10.04 -3.50
N LYS A 74 -5.59 -9.15 -4.33
CA LYS A 74 -5.37 -9.39 -5.75
C LYS A 74 -3.95 -8.96 -6.12
N ARG A 75 -3.36 -9.70 -7.05
CA ARG A 75 -2.08 -9.36 -7.67
C ARG A 75 -2.34 -8.87 -9.08
N ILE A 76 -1.74 -7.75 -9.41
CA ILE A 76 -1.69 -7.18 -10.75
C ILE A 76 -0.22 -7.17 -11.16
N GLN A 77 0.10 -7.90 -12.20
CA GLN A 77 1.40 -7.80 -12.85
C GLN A 77 1.32 -6.68 -13.88
N PHE A 78 2.10 -5.62 -13.71
CA PHE A 78 2.14 -4.53 -14.68
C PHE A 78 3.02 -4.98 -15.86
N THR A 79 2.45 -4.89 -17.05
CA THR A 79 3.10 -5.20 -18.32
C THR A 79 2.87 -4.05 -19.31
N PRO A 80 3.69 -3.91 -20.37
CA PRO A 80 3.55 -2.82 -21.33
C PRO A 80 2.19 -2.76 -22.03
N ASP A 81 1.53 -3.91 -22.19
CA ASP A 81 0.23 -4.10 -22.83
C ASP A 81 -0.98 -3.98 -21.89
N LEU A 82 -0.75 -3.92 -20.58
CA LEU A 82 -1.83 -3.83 -19.59
C LEU A 82 -2.64 -2.55 -19.77
N LEU A 83 -3.95 -2.67 -20.00
CA LEU A 83 -4.84 -1.54 -20.19
C LEU A 83 -5.41 -1.05 -18.85
N PRO A 84 -5.81 0.23 -18.75
CA PRO A 84 -6.52 0.75 -17.58
C PRO A 84 -7.76 -0.09 -17.22
N SER A 85 -8.54 -0.52 -18.22
CA SER A 85 -9.74 -1.35 -18.04
C SER A 85 -9.45 -2.71 -17.42
N ASP A 86 -8.24 -3.26 -17.61
CA ASP A 86 -7.87 -4.56 -17.05
C ASP A 86 -7.68 -4.49 -15.53
N ILE A 87 -7.39 -3.30 -15.00
CA ILE A 87 -7.24 -3.06 -13.56
C ILE A 87 -8.51 -2.47 -12.93
N THR A 88 -9.20 -1.57 -13.63
CA THR A 88 -10.42 -0.91 -13.16
C THR A 88 -11.67 -1.75 -13.36
N GLY A 89 -11.68 -2.68 -14.29
CA GLY A 89 -12.85 -3.45 -14.68
C GLY A 89 -13.49 -2.93 -15.97
N THR A 90 -14.43 -3.73 -16.49
CA THR A 90 -15.06 -3.50 -17.79
C THR A 90 -16.55 -3.86 -17.75
N LEU A 91 -17.30 -3.41 -18.76
CA LEU A 91 -18.68 -3.87 -18.97
C LEU A 91 -18.64 -5.10 -19.87
N MET A 92 -19.23 -6.20 -19.41
CA MET A 92 -19.42 -7.39 -20.22
C MET A 92 -20.89 -7.50 -20.65
N LEU A 93 -21.10 -7.80 -21.92
CA LEU A 93 -22.42 -8.13 -22.44
C LEU A 93 -22.83 -9.49 -21.87
N GLN A 94 -23.91 -9.51 -21.10
CA GLN A 94 -24.53 -10.72 -20.58
C GLN A 94 -25.84 -10.96 -21.33
N GLU A 95 -25.95 -12.12 -21.98
CA GLU A 95 -27.22 -12.59 -22.54
C GLU A 95 -28.09 -13.14 -21.41
N GLY A 96 -29.24 -12.51 -21.21
CA GLY A 96 -30.27 -12.90 -20.26
C GLY A 96 -31.21 -13.96 -20.82
N ALA A 97 -32.31 -14.22 -20.09
CA ALA A 97 -33.35 -15.14 -20.53
C ALA A 97 -33.89 -14.75 -21.91
N ARG A 98 -34.16 -15.76 -22.75
CA ARG A 98 -34.85 -15.54 -24.01
C ARG A 98 -36.29 -15.14 -23.71
N GLU A 99 -36.73 -14.03 -24.29
CA GLU A 99 -38.13 -13.65 -24.27
C GLU A 99 -38.97 -14.67 -25.05
N ALA A 100 -40.28 -14.68 -24.81
CA ALA A 100 -41.22 -15.60 -25.47
C ALA A 100 -41.26 -15.45 -27.00
N ASP A 101 -40.74 -14.33 -27.54
CA ASP A 101 -40.63 -14.05 -28.99
C ASP A 101 -39.29 -14.52 -29.61
N GLY A 102 -38.40 -15.12 -28.81
CA GLY A 102 -37.09 -15.61 -29.25
C GLY A 102 -35.95 -14.59 -29.20
N ARG A 103 -36.17 -13.35 -28.75
CA ARG A 103 -35.11 -12.35 -28.56
C ARG A 103 -34.35 -12.58 -27.25
N SER A 104 -33.03 -12.50 -27.30
CA SER A 104 -32.20 -12.51 -26.08
C SER A 104 -32.14 -11.10 -25.50
N VAL A 105 -32.55 -10.92 -24.24
CA VAL A 105 -32.31 -9.66 -23.51
C VAL A 105 -30.82 -9.52 -23.28
N ARG A 106 -30.20 -8.47 -23.82
CA ARG A 106 -28.78 -8.19 -23.62
C ARG A 106 -28.64 -7.09 -22.58
N SER A 107 -27.85 -7.35 -21.55
CA SER A 107 -27.53 -6.35 -20.51
C SER A 107 -26.02 -6.16 -20.42
N MET A 108 -25.58 -4.92 -20.24
CA MET A 108 -24.17 -4.62 -19.96
C MET A 108 -23.97 -4.70 -18.44
N VAL A 109 -23.23 -5.70 -17.98
CA VAL A 109 -22.99 -5.94 -16.55
C VAL A 109 -21.54 -5.59 -16.22
N PHE A 110 -21.36 -4.78 -15.18
CA PHE A 110 -20.03 -4.44 -14.69
C PHE A 110 -19.31 -5.66 -14.12
N ARG A 111 -18.11 -5.90 -14.63
CA ARG A 111 -17.17 -6.88 -14.09
C ARG A 111 -16.04 -6.13 -13.40
N PRO A 112 -15.96 -6.20 -12.05
CA PRO A 112 -14.93 -5.49 -11.31
C PRO A 112 -13.54 -6.02 -11.66
N GLY A 113 -12.61 -5.08 -11.85
CA GLY A 113 -11.20 -5.41 -12.03
C GLY A 113 -10.52 -5.80 -10.71
N PRO A 114 -9.23 -6.18 -10.76
CA PRO A 114 -8.45 -6.56 -9.59
C PRO A 114 -8.25 -5.43 -8.57
N LEU A 115 -8.55 -4.17 -8.90
CA LEU A 115 -8.57 -3.07 -7.92
C LEU A 115 -9.69 -3.23 -6.88
N PHE A 116 -10.72 -4.03 -7.13
CA PHE A 116 -11.81 -4.30 -6.19
C PHE A 116 -11.43 -5.41 -5.19
N ALA A 117 -10.32 -5.19 -4.49
CA ALA A 117 -9.87 -5.99 -3.35
C ALA A 117 -9.28 -5.07 -2.29
N GLN A 118 -9.29 -5.50 -1.03
CA GLN A 118 -8.81 -4.71 0.11
C GLN A 118 -7.29 -4.53 0.09
N VAL A 119 -6.54 -5.53 -0.39
CA VAL A 119 -5.08 -5.45 -0.59
C VAL A 119 -4.71 -5.73 -2.05
N VAL A 120 -4.11 -4.76 -2.72
CA VAL A 120 -3.64 -4.91 -4.10
C VAL A 120 -2.12 -4.91 -4.13
N LEU A 121 -1.53 -6.01 -4.63
CA LEU A 121 -0.13 -6.06 -5.05
C LEU A 121 -0.04 -5.56 -6.49
N ALA A 122 0.54 -4.39 -6.69
CA ALA A 122 0.84 -3.86 -8.01
C ALA A 122 2.33 -4.11 -8.32
N ASP A 123 2.62 -5.22 -9.00
CA ASP A 123 3.99 -5.66 -9.26
C ASP A 123 4.57 -4.96 -10.49
N GLU A 124 5.79 -4.44 -10.38
CA GLU A 124 6.55 -3.80 -11.46
C GLU A 124 5.80 -2.65 -12.14
N ILE A 125 5.25 -1.73 -11.33
CA ILE A 125 4.37 -0.66 -11.85
C ILE A 125 5.05 0.25 -12.88
N ASN A 126 6.38 0.30 -12.88
CA ASN A 126 7.17 0.99 -13.89
C ASN A 126 7.14 0.31 -15.27
N ARG A 127 6.58 -0.89 -15.44
CA ARG A 127 6.50 -1.56 -16.76
C ARG A 127 5.25 -1.22 -17.57
N ALA A 128 4.18 -0.72 -16.93
CA ALA A 128 2.97 -0.35 -17.67
C ALA A 128 3.03 1.09 -18.20
N SER A 129 2.19 1.36 -19.18
CA SER A 129 2.05 2.69 -19.76
C SER A 129 1.68 3.76 -18.70
N PRO A 130 2.03 5.04 -18.91
CA PRO A 130 1.65 6.13 -18.02
C PRO A 130 0.13 6.24 -17.79
N LYS A 131 -0.70 5.81 -18.77
CA LYS A 131 -2.17 5.80 -18.63
C LYS A 131 -2.62 4.76 -17.60
N THR A 132 -2.06 3.56 -17.64
CA THR A 132 -2.38 2.47 -16.70
C THR A 132 -1.87 2.78 -15.30
N GLN A 133 -0.66 3.36 -15.19
CA GLN A 133 -0.15 3.90 -13.92
C GLN A 133 -1.09 4.97 -13.33
N SER A 134 -1.54 5.91 -14.17
CA SER A 134 -2.45 6.98 -13.73
C SER A 134 -3.79 6.44 -13.23
N ALA A 135 -4.33 5.38 -13.86
CA ALA A 135 -5.57 4.75 -13.41
C ALA A 135 -5.44 4.12 -12.01
N LEU A 136 -4.33 3.43 -11.72
CA LEU A 136 -4.04 2.93 -10.37
C LEU A 136 -3.93 4.07 -9.36
N LEU A 137 -3.17 5.11 -9.69
CA LEU A 137 -2.90 6.25 -8.80
C LEU A 137 -4.15 7.10 -8.53
N GLN A 138 -5.04 7.20 -9.51
CA GLN A 138 -6.35 7.84 -9.34
C GLN A 138 -7.21 7.01 -8.39
N ALA A 139 -7.28 5.69 -8.58
CA ALA A 139 -8.02 4.80 -7.71
C ALA A 139 -7.53 4.86 -6.25
N MET A 140 -6.21 4.93 -6.05
CA MET A 140 -5.57 5.16 -4.73
C MET A 140 -6.05 6.47 -4.08
N GLN A 141 -6.10 7.56 -4.85
CA GLN A 141 -6.42 8.88 -4.32
C GLN A 141 -7.92 9.08 -4.07
N GLU A 142 -8.76 8.62 -4.99
CA GLU A 142 -10.21 8.86 -4.98
C GLU A 142 -10.98 7.77 -4.23
N ARG A 143 -10.38 6.58 -4.05
CA ARG A 143 -11.04 5.38 -3.50
C ARG A 143 -12.30 4.97 -4.27
N THR A 144 -12.37 5.40 -5.53
CA THR A 144 -13.44 5.12 -6.47
C THR A 144 -12.86 4.89 -7.85
N VAL A 145 -13.60 4.16 -8.67
CA VAL A 145 -13.28 3.91 -10.07
C VAL A 145 -14.52 4.21 -10.89
N THR A 146 -14.39 5.08 -11.89
CA THR A 146 -15.48 5.37 -12.83
C THR A 146 -15.28 4.59 -14.11
N VAL A 147 -16.28 3.80 -14.48
CA VAL A 147 -16.31 3.01 -15.71
C VAL A 147 -17.53 3.47 -16.51
N PHE A 148 -17.26 4.09 -17.67
CA PHE A 148 -18.26 4.85 -18.44
C PHE A 148 -18.92 5.96 -17.62
N ASP A 149 -20.21 5.84 -17.33
CA ASP A 149 -21.04 6.82 -16.61
C ASP A 149 -21.25 6.46 -15.13
N THR A 150 -20.77 5.30 -14.69
CA THR A 150 -21.04 4.76 -13.36
C THR A 150 -19.78 4.75 -12.50
N THR A 151 -19.86 5.38 -11.32
CA THR A 151 -18.79 5.39 -10.32
C THR A 151 -18.99 4.28 -9.31
N HIS A 152 -17.97 3.44 -9.14
CA HIS A 152 -17.94 2.33 -8.20
C HIS A 152 -16.97 2.62 -7.06
N ARG A 153 -17.38 2.37 -5.81
CA ARG A 153 -16.51 2.51 -4.64
C ARG A 153 -15.60 1.29 -4.50
N LEU A 154 -14.35 1.53 -4.14
CA LEU A 154 -13.42 0.45 -3.77
C LEU A 154 -13.77 -0.10 -2.37
N PRO A 155 -13.35 -1.33 -2.05
CA PRO A 155 -13.52 -1.92 -0.73
C PRO A 155 -12.92 -1.06 0.39
N ASP A 156 -13.42 -1.21 1.62
CA ASP A 156 -12.85 -0.55 2.80
C ASP A 156 -12.43 -1.60 3.85
N PRO A 157 -11.14 -1.66 4.26
CA PRO A 157 -10.02 -0.83 3.82
C PRO A 157 -9.58 -1.11 2.38
N PHE A 158 -8.91 -0.13 1.74
CA PHE A 158 -8.23 -0.27 0.45
C PHE A 158 -6.75 0.10 0.59
N PHE A 159 -5.87 -0.85 0.35
CA PHE A 159 -4.42 -0.71 0.48
C PHE A 159 -3.71 -1.21 -0.77
N VAL A 160 -2.65 -0.50 -1.17
CA VAL A 160 -1.85 -0.85 -2.35
C VAL A 160 -0.40 -0.96 -1.92
N LEU A 161 0.19 -2.12 -2.22
CA LEU A 161 1.62 -2.38 -2.17
C LEU A 161 2.12 -2.44 -3.60
N ALA A 162 2.78 -1.38 -4.04
CA ALA A 162 3.40 -1.32 -5.35
C ALA A 162 4.86 -1.77 -5.28
N THR A 163 5.37 -2.41 -6.34
CA THR A 163 6.79 -2.74 -6.47
C THR A 163 7.37 -2.08 -7.71
N GLN A 164 8.66 -1.73 -7.64
CA GLN A 164 9.44 -1.29 -8.79
C GLN A 164 10.82 -1.95 -8.75
N ASN A 165 11.30 -2.32 -9.93
CA ASN A 165 12.67 -2.80 -10.13
C ASN A 165 13.54 -1.65 -10.67
N PRO A 166 14.53 -1.15 -9.90
CA PRO A 166 15.33 0.00 -10.31
C PRO A 166 16.34 -0.30 -11.42
N VAL A 167 16.61 -1.58 -11.72
CA VAL A 167 17.66 -1.99 -12.68
C VAL A 167 17.13 -2.20 -14.10
N GLU A 168 15.82 -2.37 -14.27
CA GLU A 168 15.20 -2.53 -15.60
C GLU A 168 15.10 -1.19 -16.32
N LEU A 169 16.06 -0.95 -17.23
CA LEU A 169 16.13 0.26 -18.05
C LEU A 169 15.36 0.14 -19.37
N ASP A 170 15.18 -1.07 -19.90
CA ASP A 170 14.47 -1.27 -21.17
C ASP A 170 12.97 -1.48 -20.97
N GLY A 171 12.17 -0.67 -21.67
CA GLY A 171 10.72 -0.81 -21.69
C GLY A 171 10.03 -0.40 -20.39
N THR A 172 10.66 0.45 -19.57
CA THR A 172 10.08 0.98 -18.33
C THR A 172 9.73 2.47 -18.44
N TYR A 173 8.67 2.85 -17.75
CA TYR A 173 8.16 4.19 -17.57
C TYR A 173 8.32 4.56 -16.08
N PRO A 174 9.34 5.36 -15.71
CA PRO A 174 9.52 5.78 -14.34
C PRO A 174 8.31 6.62 -13.89
N LEU A 175 7.92 6.47 -12.63
CA LEU A 175 6.89 7.33 -12.06
C LEU A 175 7.45 8.76 -11.92
N PRO A 176 6.76 9.78 -12.44
CA PRO A 176 7.03 11.17 -12.09
C PRO A 176 6.99 11.39 -10.58
N GLU A 177 7.72 12.39 -10.08
CA GLU A 177 7.79 12.71 -8.66
C GLU A 177 6.41 13.03 -8.07
N ALA A 178 5.56 13.71 -8.85
CA ALA A 178 4.17 14.00 -8.48
C ALA A 178 3.31 12.73 -8.29
N GLN A 179 3.70 11.61 -8.92
CA GLN A 179 3.06 10.32 -8.74
C GLN A 179 3.59 9.57 -7.53
N LEU A 180 4.90 9.65 -7.28
CA LEU A 180 5.54 9.09 -6.10
C LEU A 180 5.01 9.71 -4.80
N ASP A 181 4.66 11.00 -4.80
CA ASP A 181 4.08 11.72 -3.65
C ASP A 181 2.70 11.18 -3.19
N ARG A 182 2.09 10.26 -3.95
CA ARG A 182 0.86 9.56 -3.55
C ARG A 182 1.11 8.34 -2.66
N PHE A 183 2.35 7.87 -2.55
CA PHE A 183 2.71 6.80 -1.62
C PHE A 183 3.11 7.40 -0.27
N ALA A 184 2.60 6.84 0.82
CA ALA A 184 2.92 7.31 2.16
C ALA A 184 4.34 6.91 2.58
N VAL A 185 4.78 5.73 2.15
CA VAL A 185 6.11 5.20 2.46
C VAL A 185 6.72 4.59 1.20
N LYS A 186 7.97 4.95 0.92
CA LYS A 186 8.82 4.28 -0.06
C LYS A 186 9.90 3.51 0.70
N CYS A 187 9.96 2.20 0.50
CA CYS A 187 10.92 1.31 1.16
C CYS A 187 11.89 0.72 0.14
N ALA A 188 13.19 0.82 0.43
CA ALA A 188 14.20 0.05 -0.27
C ALA A 188 14.26 -1.36 0.32
N VAL A 189 14.07 -2.37 -0.52
CA VAL A 189 14.18 -3.78 -0.19
C VAL A 189 15.59 -4.24 -0.54
N THR A 190 16.38 -4.50 0.48
CA THR A 190 17.75 -4.99 0.34
C THR A 190 17.79 -6.52 0.42
N GLY A 191 18.92 -7.11 0.03
CA GLY A 191 19.18 -8.51 0.30
C GLY A 191 19.18 -8.83 1.80
N VAL A 192 19.13 -10.12 2.11
CA VAL A 192 19.20 -10.65 3.48
C VAL A 192 20.63 -11.06 3.84
N SER A 193 20.98 -11.05 5.13
CA SER A 193 22.31 -11.44 5.59
C SER A 193 22.57 -12.95 5.42
N THR A 194 23.84 -13.35 5.47
CA THR A 194 24.25 -14.77 5.43
C THR A 194 23.61 -15.58 6.55
N GLU A 195 23.45 -15.02 7.74
CA GLU A 195 22.80 -15.67 8.88
C GLU A 195 21.31 -15.90 8.58
N THR A 196 20.65 -14.89 8.01
CA THR A 196 19.24 -15.01 7.59
C THR A 196 19.08 -16.04 6.49
N LEU A 197 19.94 -16.03 5.47
CA LEU A 197 19.93 -17.04 4.41
C LEU A 197 20.14 -18.44 4.98
N THR A 198 21.12 -18.59 5.88
CA THR A 198 21.36 -19.87 6.58
C THR A 198 20.11 -20.33 7.31
N ARG A 199 19.42 -19.42 8.01
CA ARG A 199 18.17 -19.71 8.70
C ARG A 199 17.06 -20.13 7.72
N ILE A 200 16.88 -19.40 6.62
CA ILE A 200 15.92 -19.75 5.56
C ILE A 200 16.20 -21.15 5.02
N LEU A 201 17.46 -21.45 4.67
CA LEU A 201 17.85 -22.75 4.12
C LEU A 201 17.62 -23.91 5.10
N ARG A 202 17.78 -23.67 6.41
CA ARG A 202 17.54 -24.67 7.46
C ARG A 202 16.08 -24.87 7.79
N GLU A 203 15.30 -23.78 7.88
CA GLU A 203 13.90 -23.82 8.30
C GLU A 203 12.94 -24.07 7.13
N ARG A 204 13.35 -23.80 5.89
CA ARG A 204 12.51 -23.87 4.68
C ARG A 204 13.23 -24.58 3.53
N PRO A 205 13.61 -25.86 3.70
CA PRO A 205 14.40 -26.59 2.71
C PRO A 205 13.68 -26.80 1.37
N ASP A 206 12.34 -26.75 1.34
CA ASP A 206 11.50 -26.82 0.14
C ASP A 206 11.11 -25.43 -0.40
N GLY A 207 11.65 -24.36 0.18
CA GLY A 207 11.33 -22.97 -0.15
C GLY A 207 9.94 -22.51 0.30
N ARG A 208 9.18 -23.33 1.03
CA ARG A 208 7.84 -22.97 1.51
C ARG A 208 7.91 -22.31 2.88
N GLY A 209 7.21 -21.19 3.01
CA GLY A 209 7.05 -20.48 4.27
C GLY A 209 5.98 -21.13 5.17
N VAL A 210 5.85 -20.60 6.38
CA VAL A 210 4.70 -20.86 7.23
C VAL A 210 3.46 -20.29 6.56
N GLU A 211 2.42 -21.10 6.40
CA GLU A 211 1.16 -20.62 5.85
C GLU A 211 0.53 -19.60 6.83
N PRO A 212 0.33 -18.34 6.40
CA PRO A 212 -0.20 -17.30 7.27
C PRO A 212 -1.66 -17.59 7.62
N VAL A 213 -1.95 -17.70 8.91
CA VAL A 213 -3.32 -17.84 9.44
C VAL A 213 -3.82 -16.45 9.86
N ALA A 214 -5.06 -16.12 9.53
CA ALA A 214 -5.66 -14.85 9.91
C ALA A 214 -5.59 -14.60 11.42
N LEU A 215 -5.03 -13.46 11.82
CA LEU A 215 -4.91 -13.01 13.21
C LEU A 215 -5.93 -11.91 13.55
N THR A 216 -6.56 -11.34 12.53
CA THR A 216 -7.56 -10.28 12.63
C THR A 216 -8.54 -10.40 11.46
N THR A 217 -9.56 -9.56 11.47
CA THR A 217 -10.62 -9.49 10.45
C THR A 217 -10.63 -8.13 9.76
N ALA A 218 -11.28 -8.04 8.60
CA ALA A 218 -11.50 -6.76 7.93
C ALA A 218 -12.14 -5.69 8.82
N GLN A 219 -13.05 -6.06 9.73
CA GLN A 219 -13.66 -5.11 10.66
C GLN A 219 -12.66 -4.61 11.70
N GLU A 220 -11.89 -5.51 12.29
CA GLU A 220 -10.85 -5.14 13.26
C GLU A 220 -9.74 -4.29 12.62
N VAL A 221 -9.38 -4.53 11.35
CA VAL A 221 -8.47 -3.64 10.61
C VAL A 221 -9.07 -2.25 10.45
N ARG A 222 -10.36 -2.11 10.13
CA ARG A 222 -11.03 -0.79 10.08
C ARG A 222 -10.99 -0.10 11.44
N ASP A 223 -11.19 -0.86 12.51
CA ASP A 223 -11.15 -0.34 13.88
C ASP A 223 -9.74 0.12 14.25
N LEU A 224 -8.69 -0.62 13.86
CA LEU A 224 -7.29 -0.21 13.99
C LEU A 224 -6.99 1.10 13.25
N LEU A 225 -7.41 1.23 11.98
CA LEU A 225 -7.24 2.46 11.20
C LEU A 225 -7.98 3.65 11.83
N ALA A 226 -9.14 3.41 12.45
CA ALA A 226 -9.87 4.42 13.20
C ALA A 226 -9.15 4.78 14.52
N ALA A 227 -8.56 3.80 15.20
CA ALA A 227 -7.80 4.00 16.43
C ALA A 227 -6.53 4.82 16.19
N VAL A 228 -5.76 4.54 15.14
CA VAL A 228 -4.57 5.33 14.75
C VAL A 228 -4.91 6.81 14.59
N ARG A 229 -6.06 7.14 13.97
CA ARG A 229 -6.53 8.53 13.82
C ARG A 229 -6.86 9.23 15.14
N LYS A 230 -7.12 8.48 16.21
CA LYS A 230 -7.41 8.99 17.56
C LYS A 230 -6.17 9.14 18.45
N VAL A 231 -5.02 8.55 18.08
CA VAL A 231 -3.75 8.71 18.80
C VAL A 231 -3.36 10.18 18.84
N ALA A 232 -3.09 10.76 20.01
CA ALA A 232 -2.79 12.18 20.13
C ALA A 232 -1.54 12.57 19.32
N LEU A 233 -1.59 13.75 18.68
CA LEU A 233 -0.42 14.40 18.07
C LEU A 233 -0.21 15.73 18.80
N PRO A 234 0.66 15.77 19.82
CA PRO A 234 0.97 16.99 20.53
C PRO A 234 1.49 18.07 19.57
N GLU A 235 1.20 19.33 19.89
CA GLU A 235 1.62 20.48 19.08
C GLU A 235 3.13 20.49 18.81
N ALA A 236 3.94 20.14 19.81
CA ALA A 236 5.39 20.03 19.67
C ALA A 236 5.81 19.02 18.57
N VAL A 237 5.11 17.90 18.46
CA VAL A 237 5.38 16.87 17.43
C VAL A 237 4.91 17.36 16.06
N ALA A 238 3.73 17.97 15.98
CA ALA A 238 3.23 18.55 14.73
C ALA A 238 4.15 19.66 14.20
N HIS A 239 4.61 20.54 15.08
CA HIS A 239 5.56 21.61 14.75
C HIS A 239 6.92 21.05 14.31
N TYR A 240 7.41 19.99 14.96
CA TYR A 240 8.64 19.32 14.54
C TYR A 240 8.51 18.72 13.13
N ILE A 241 7.40 18.03 12.84
CA ILE A 241 7.11 17.50 11.49
C ILE A 241 7.08 18.62 10.45
N ALA A 242 6.41 19.74 10.75
CA ALA A 242 6.34 20.89 9.85
C ALA A 242 7.74 21.47 9.55
N ARG A 243 8.57 21.63 10.58
CA ARG A 243 9.96 22.10 10.43
C ARG A 243 10.81 21.13 9.60
N LEU A 244 10.66 19.82 9.80
CA LEU A 244 11.37 18.82 8.99
C LEU A 244 11.01 18.94 7.51
N VAL A 245 9.71 19.03 7.20
CA VAL A 245 9.25 19.16 5.81
C VAL A 245 9.73 20.46 5.19
N ASN A 246 9.61 21.58 5.89
CA ASN A 246 10.11 22.87 5.40
C ASN A 246 11.63 22.91 5.23
N ALA A 247 12.39 22.22 6.09
CA ALA A 247 13.85 22.13 5.95
C ALA A 247 14.31 21.43 4.66
N THR A 248 13.43 20.68 3.98
CA THR A 248 13.72 20.09 2.66
C THR A 248 13.50 21.04 1.49
N ARG A 249 12.90 22.22 1.73
CA ARG A 249 12.51 23.18 0.68
C ARG A 249 13.59 24.24 0.49
N PRO A 250 14.37 24.20 -0.60
CA PRO A 250 15.55 25.05 -0.77
C PRO A 250 15.23 26.55 -0.78
N GLU A 251 13.99 26.93 -1.13
CA GLU A 251 13.53 28.31 -1.15
C GLU A 251 13.26 28.91 0.25
N LEU A 252 13.21 28.09 1.30
CA LEU A 252 12.91 28.54 2.65
C LEU A 252 14.20 28.87 3.45
N PRO A 253 14.16 29.88 4.34
CA PRO A 253 15.33 30.26 5.16
C PRO A 253 15.84 29.12 6.05
N GLU A 254 14.92 28.28 6.52
CA GLU A 254 15.16 27.17 7.44
C GLU A 254 15.80 25.92 6.79
N ALA A 255 15.92 25.88 5.46
CA ALA A 255 16.65 24.81 4.79
C ALA A 255 18.16 24.86 5.12
N PRO A 256 18.84 23.73 5.32
CA PRO A 256 20.30 23.69 5.41
C PRO A 256 20.97 24.02 4.05
N ASP A 257 22.21 24.52 4.08
CA ASP A 257 22.94 24.86 2.85
C ASP A 257 23.14 23.66 1.91
N ALA A 258 23.33 22.46 2.49
CA ALA A 258 23.39 21.22 1.71
C ALA A 258 22.11 20.96 0.91
N ILE A 259 20.93 21.30 1.46
CA ILE A 259 19.65 21.16 0.76
C ILE A 259 19.52 22.23 -0.32
N ARG A 260 19.87 23.49 0.00
CA ARG A 260 19.85 24.59 -0.99
C ARG A 260 20.72 24.31 -2.21
N ALA A 261 21.84 23.63 -2.03
CA ALA A 261 22.76 23.31 -3.12
C ALA A 261 22.35 22.08 -3.94
N ALA A 262 21.67 21.09 -3.35
CA ALA A 262 21.45 19.78 -3.96
C ALA A 262 19.99 19.44 -4.30
N VAL A 263 19.02 20.14 -3.72
CA VAL A 263 17.58 19.84 -3.88
C VAL A 263 16.94 20.90 -4.76
N LYS A 264 16.22 20.47 -5.80
CA LYS A 264 15.47 21.37 -6.70
C LYS A 264 14.07 21.69 -6.17
N TRP A 265 13.41 20.69 -5.58
CA TRP A 265 12.06 20.78 -5.03
C TRP A 265 12.01 19.97 -3.74
N GLY A 266 11.54 20.57 -2.65
CA GLY A 266 11.39 19.88 -1.37
C GLY A 266 10.13 19.02 -1.28
N ALA A 267 9.91 18.44 -0.10
CA ALA A 267 8.74 17.63 0.19
C ALA A 267 7.44 18.47 0.19
N SER A 268 6.34 17.85 -0.24
CA SER A 268 5.02 18.49 -0.29
C SER A 268 4.33 18.53 1.08
N PRO A 269 3.24 19.30 1.25
CA PRO A 269 2.40 19.20 2.46
C PRO A 269 1.84 17.79 2.70
N ARG A 270 1.72 16.94 1.66
CA ARG A 270 1.30 15.54 1.82
C ARG A 270 2.34 14.74 2.61
N ALA A 271 3.63 15.05 2.45
CA ALA A 271 4.68 14.43 3.25
C ALA A 271 4.46 14.69 4.75
N ALA A 272 4.06 15.91 5.15
CA ALA A 272 3.75 16.22 6.55
C ALA A 272 2.56 15.40 7.07
N ILE A 273 1.50 15.28 6.26
CA ILE A 273 0.29 14.51 6.60
C ILE A 273 0.63 13.02 6.73
N SER A 274 1.33 12.46 5.75
CA SER A 274 1.78 11.06 5.76
C SER A 274 2.72 10.77 6.92
N LEU A 275 3.67 11.67 7.22
CA LEU A 275 4.59 11.52 8.34
C LEU A 275 3.86 11.55 9.69
N ALA A 276 2.88 12.45 9.85
CA ALA A 276 2.06 12.50 11.06
C ALA A 276 1.19 11.24 11.24
N ALA A 277 0.60 10.73 10.15
CA ALA A 277 -0.17 9.49 10.18
C ALA A 277 0.72 8.28 10.51
N CYS A 278 1.90 8.18 9.88
CA CYS A 278 2.89 7.15 10.17
C CYS A 278 3.42 7.25 11.61
N ALA A 279 3.63 8.45 12.15
CA ALA A 279 4.06 8.64 13.53
C ALA A 279 2.99 8.15 14.52
N ARG A 280 1.70 8.42 14.27
CA ARG A 280 0.59 7.89 15.08
C ARG A 280 0.51 6.36 15.00
N ALA A 281 0.64 5.79 13.80
CA ALA A 281 0.66 4.35 13.61
C ALA A 281 1.85 3.69 14.31
N ALA A 282 3.04 4.30 14.21
CA ALA A 282 4.25 3.84 14.87
C ALA A 282 4.23 4.01 16.40
N ALA A 283 3.40 4.92 16.93
CA ALA A 283 3.19 5.07 18.37
C ALA A 283 2.18 4.04 18.91
N LEU A 284 1.24 3.59 18.07
CA LEU A 284 0.33 2.49 18.40
C LEU A 284 1.06 1.13 18.34
N LEU A 285 2.05 0.96 17.46
CA LEU A 285 2.80 -0.28 17.25
C LEU A 285 4.00 -0.41 18.20
#